data_AF-A0A367KDM6-F1
#
_entry.id   AF-A0A367KDM6-F1
#
_cell.length_a   1.000
_cell.length_b   1.000
_cell.length_c   1.000
_cell.angle_alpha   90.00
_cell.angle_beta   90.00
_cell.angle_gamma   90.00
#
_symmetry.space_group_name_H-M   'P 1'
#
loop_
_entity.id
_entity.type
_entity.pdbx_description
1 polymer ?
#
loop_
_entity_poly.entity_id
_entity_poly.type
_entity_poly.pdbx_seq_one_letter_code
_entity_poly.pdbx_strand_id
1 'polypeptide(L)'
;ETFVENVQKIQQQSRAHMKKTKKLLEQLAIYAVNDIAEHLKTEQSVIVYKEEGDMEFIGMMANIVKDRKLLEEQDQRVIILAAGEKKQGGPIIITGSTNEIVQKTGKAVMATLNGVKGGGKGRWQGKAQSWDDIDNLENAIKQLVF
;
A
#
# COMPACT_ATOMS: atom_id res chain seq x y z
N GLU A 1 -26.97 18.35 34.71
CA GLU A 1 -26.86 18.97 33.37
C GLU A 1 -25.43 18.93 32.81
N THR A 2 -24.40 19.29 33.59
CA THR A 2 -22.99 19.35 33.16
C THR A 2 -22.40 18.03 32.60
N PHE A 3 -22.87 16.87 33.06
CA PHE A 3 -22.37 15.58 32.54
C PHE A 3 -22.74 15.34 31.08
N VAL A 4 -23.98 15.65 30.69
CA VAL A 4 -24.47 15.45 29.31
C VAL A 4 -23.75 16.39 28.35
N GLU A 5 -23.55 17.65 28.75
CA GLU A 5 -22.79 18.64 27.98
C GLU A 5 -21.32 18.24 27.80
N ASN A 6 -20.68 17.74 28.87
CA ASN A 6 -19.31 17.24 28.80
C ASN A 6 -19.17 16.04 27.86
N VAL A 7 -20.12 15.10 27.91
CA VAL A 7 -20.14 13.95 26.98
C VAL A 7 -20.33 14.43 25.54
N GLN A 8 -21.24 15.36 25.27
CA GLN A 8 -21.45 15.93 23.94
C GLN A 8 -20.19 16.64 23.43
N LYS A 9 -19.52 17.41 24.28
CA LYS A 9 -18.26 18.09 23.94
C LYS A 9 -17.16 17.09 23.57
N ILE A 10 -16.99 16.03 24.36
CA ILE A 10 -16.01 14.96 24.06
C ILE A 10 -16.33 14.28 22.73
N GLN A 11 -17.60 13.99 22.45
CA GLN A 11 -18.02 13.40 21.18
C GLN A 11 -17.70 14.31 19.98
N GLN A 12 -17.96 15.61 20.10
CA GLN A 12 -17.65 16.57 19.04
C GLN A 12 -16.14 16.69 18.81
N GLN A 13 -15.35 16.76 19.89
CA GLN A 13 -13.89 16.78 19.81
C GLN A 13 -13.34 15.50 19.17
N SER A 14 -13.83 14.33 19.57
CA SER A 14 -13.44 13.04 18.98
C SER A 14 -13.68 13.00 17.46
N ARG A 15 -14.86 13.44 16.99
CA ARG A 15 -15.16 13.54 15.56
C ARG A 15 -14.24 14.52 14.83
N ALA A 16 -13.94 15.67 15.44
CA ALA A 16 -13.03 16.65 14.87
C ALA A 16 -11.60 16.10 14.76
N HIS A 17 -11.13 15.37 15.78
CA HIS A 17 -9.83 14.71 15.78
C HIS A 17 -9.76 13.62 14.72
N MET A 18 -10.76 12.74 14.61
CA MET A 18 -10.82 11.72 13.55
C MET A 18 -10.72 12.35 12.15
N LYS A 19 -11.47 13.43 11.89
CA LYS A 19 -11.41 14.15 10.61
C LYS A 19 -10.02 14.75 10.34
N LYS A 20 -9.37 15.30 11.37
CA LYS A 20 -8.02 15.86 11.25
C LYS A 20 -6.99 14.76 10.99
N THR A 21 -7.05 13.66 11.73
CA THR A 21 -6.16 12.50 11.55
C THR A 21 -6.28 11.94 10.13
N LYS A 22 -7.50 11.78 9.61
CA LYS A 22 -7.71 11.33 8.23
C LYS A 22 -7.07 12.26 7.18
N LYS A 23 -7.19 13.58 7.37
CA LYS A 23 -6.53 14.56 6.48
C LYS A 23 -5.01 14.48 6.54
N LEU A 24 -4.45 14.26 7.74
CA LEU A 24 -3.00 14.09 7.88
C LEU A 24 -2.53 12.80 7.22
N LEU A 25 -3.29 11.71 7.38
CA LEU A 25 -3.02 10.44 6.70
C LEU A 25 -3.03 10.60 5.18
N GLU A 26 -3.98 11.38 4.65
CA GLU A 26 -4.06 11.72 3.22
C GLU A 26 -2.86 12.52 2.72
N GLN A 27 -2.40 13.50 3.50
CA GLN A 27 -1.19 14.25 3.15
C GLN A 27 0.05 13.35 3.13
N LEU A 28 0.18 12.43 4.10
CA LEU A 28 1.27 11.46 4.14
C LEU A 28 1.22 10.50 2.94
N ALA A 29 0.02 10.01 2.59
CA ALA A 29 -0.16 9.14 1.43
C ALA A 29 0.22 9.86 0.13
N ILE A 30 -0.17 11.14 -0.02
CA ILE A 30 0.25 11.98 -1.15
C ILE A 30 1.76 12.11 -1.23
N TYR A 31 2.43 12.37 -0.10
CA TYR A 31 3.89 12.49 -0.05
C TYR A 31 4.56 11.17 -0.47
N ALA A 32 4.12 10.05 0.08
CA ALA A 32 4.64 8.72 -0.29
C ALA A 32 4.41 8.40 -1.77
N VAL A 33 3.27 8.81 -2.35
CA VAL A 33 3.00 8.60 -3.79
C VAL A 33 3.83 9.52 -4.68
N ASN A 34 4.19 10.73 -4.22
CA ASN A 34 5.14 11.57 -4.94
C ASN A 34 6.51 10.89 -5.04
N ASP A 35 6.96 10.28 -3.94
CA ASP A 35 8.21 9.52 -3.92
C ASP A 35 8.15 8.31 -4.88
N ILE A 36 7.04 7.56 -4.88
CA ILE A 36 6.80 6.50 -5.89
C ILE A 36 6.88 7.04 -7.31
N ALA A 37 6.28 8.20 -7.58
CA ALA A 37 6.29 8.80 -8.92
C ALA A 37 7.70 9.18 -9.38
N GLU A 38 8.58 9.61 -8.46
CA GLU A 38 9.99 9.84 -8.78
C GLU A 38 10.72 8.54 -9.10
N HIS A 39 10.52 7.48 -8.32
CA HIS A 39 11.14 6.16 -8.57
C HIS A 39 10.68 5.54 -9.90
N LEU A 40 9.41 5.71 -10.27
CA LEU A 40 8.88 5.23 -11.55
C LEU A 40 9.47 5.92 -12.79
N LYS A 41 10.24 7.01 -12.63
CA LYS A 41 10.98 7.62 -13.75
C LYS A 41 12.18 6.77 -14.17
N THR A 42 12.74 6.00 -13.25
CA THR A 42 13.96 5.19 -13.47
C THR A 42 13.71 3.69 -13.37
N GLU A 43 12.67 3.27 -12.66
CA GLU A 43 12.40 1.86 -12.35
C GLU A 43 11.03 1.43 -12.89
N GLN A 44 10.95 0.19 -13.39
CA GLN A 44 9.68 -0.41 -13.83
C GLN A 44 8.87 -1.00 -12.65
N SER A 45 9.53 -1.27 -11.52
CA SER A 45 8.91 -1.85 -10.34
C SER A 45 9.31 -1.07 -9.10
N VAL A 46 8.33 -0.66 -8.29
CA VAL A 46 8.58 0.03 -7.03
C VAL A 46 7.97 -0.75 -5.87
N ILE A 47 8.74 -0.99 -4.82
CA ILE A 47 8.26 -1.62 -3.59
C ILE A 47 8.28 -0.57 -2.48
N VAL A 48 7.15 -0.39 -1.81
CA VAL A 48 7.05 0.48 -0.64
C VAL A 48 6.59 -0.35 0.54
N TYR A 49 7.44 -0.39 1.57
CA TYR A 49 7.12 -0.97 2.86
C TYR A 49 7.00 0.11 3.93
N LYS A 50 5.93 0.07 4.72
CA LYS A 50 5.72 0.95 5.87
C LYS A 50 5.35 0.14 7.10
N GLU A 51 6.30 -0.01 8.01
CA GLU A 51 6.12 -0.80 9.23
C GLU A 51 4.93 -0.31 10.09
N GLU A 52 4.79 1.00 10.26
CA GLU A 52 3.69 1.63 11.01
C GLU A 52 2.41 1.82 10.19
N GLY A 53 2.36 1.31 8.96
CA GLY A 53 1.21 1.44 8.07
C GLY A 53 0.13 0.38 8.32
N ASP A 54 -1.04 0.61 7.73
CA ASP A 54 -2.13 -0.35 7.70
C ASP A 54 -2.78 -0.42 6.32
N MET A 55 -3.90 -1.16 6.22
CA MET A 55 -4.66 -1.33 4.98
C MET A 55 -5.30 -0.01 4.51
N GLU A 56 -5.70 0.89 5.41
CA GLU A 56 -6.29 2.17 5.04
C GLU A 56 -5.23 3.05 4.36
N PHE A 57 -4.03 3.10 4.93
CA PHE A 57 -2.92 3.89 4.39
C PHE A 57 -2.47 3.42 3.01
N ILE A 58 -2.12 2.14 2.85
CA ILE A 58 -1.71 1.61 1.54
C ILE A 58 -2.89 1.58 0.55
N GLY A 59 -4.11 1.46 1.07
CA GLY A 59 -5.35 1.56 0.32
C GLY A 59 -5.49 2.93 -0.34
N MET A 60 -5.25 3.99 0.44
CA MET A 60 -5.27 5.38 0.02
C MET A 60 -4.17 5.69 -0.99
N MET A 61 -2.94 5.24 -0.75
CA MET A 61 -1.84 5.37 -1.71
C MET A 61 -2.18 4.76 -3.07
N ALA A 62 -2.67 3.52 -3.10
CA ALA A 62 -3.05 2.86 -4.35
C ALA A 62 -4.21 3.57 -5.08
N ASN A 63 -5.14 4.20 -4.35
CA ASN A 63 -6.17 5.02 -4.98
C ASN A 63 -5.57 6.29 -5.61
N ILE A 64 -4.67 6.98 -4.90
CA ILE A 64 -3.99 8.18 -5.42
C ILE A 64 -3.15 7.84 -6.67
N VAL A 65 -2.44 6.71 -6.66
CA VAL A 65 -1.69 6.19 -7.83
C VAL A 65 -2.61 6.02 -9.04
N LYS A 66 -3.78 5.40 -8.82
CA LYS A 66 -4.79 5.20 -9.87
C LYS A 66 -5.34 6.52 -10.38
N ASP A 67 -5.73 7.42 -9.48
CA ASP A 67 -6.36 8.70 -9.81
C ASP A 67 -5.40 9.63 -10.59
N ARG A 68 -4.10 9.55 -10.27
CA ARG A 68 -3.04 10.27 -10.99
C ARG A 68 -2.55 9.58 -12.26
N LYS A 69 -3.08 8.40 -12.57
CA LYS A 69 -2.70 7.60 -13.75
C LYS A 69 -1.18 7.37 -13.87
N LEU A 70 -0.52 7.07 -12.75
CA LEU A 70 0.93 6.83 -12.75
C LEU A 70 1.36 5.54 -13.46
N LEU A 71 0.39 4.68 -13.81
CA LEU A 71 0.58 3.40 -14.45
C LEU A 71 -0.19 3.40 -15.77
N GLU A 72 0.47 3.72 -16.87
CA GLU A 72 -0.07 3.59 -18.21
C GLU A 72 0.16 2.17 -18.75
N GLU A 73 -0.76 1.63 -19.55
CA GLU A 73 -0.71 0.24 -20.03
C GLU A 73 0.60 -0.09 -20.79
N GLN A 74 1.14 0.90 -21.50
CA GLN A 74 2.37 0.80 -22.29
C GLN A 74 3.67 0.73 -21.49
N ASP A 75 3.65 1.17 -20.22
CA ASP A 75 4.89 1.31 -19.44
C ASP A 75 5.34 -0.01 -18.78
N GLN A 76 4.48 -1.03 -18.78
CA GLN A 76 4.70 -2.33 -18.10
C GLN A 76 5.17 -2.18 -16.64
N ARG A 77 4.61 -1.20 -15.90
CA ARG A 77 5.02 -0.87 -14.54
C ARG A 77 4.24 -1.62 -13.48
N VAL A 78 4.85 -1.82 -12.31
CA VAL A 78 4.19 -2.37 -11.12
C VAL A 78 4.60 -1.66 -9.84
N ILE A 79 3.66 -1.48 -8.92
CA ILE A 79 3.90 -0.99 -7.57
C ILE A 79 3.39 -2.05 -6.58
N ILE A 80 4.22 -2.36 -5.60
CA ILE A 80 3.90 -3.21 -4.46
C ILE A 80 3.88 -2.33 -3.21
N LEU A 81 2.74 -2.28 -2.53
CA LEU A 81 2.56 -1.57 -1.27
C LEU A 81 2.39 -2.60 -0.15
N ALA A 82 3.25 -2.54 0.85
CA ALA A 82 3.27 -3.42 2.00
C ALA A 82 3.24 -2.59 3.28
N ALA A 83 2.54 -3.09 4.30
CA ALA A 83 2.46 -2.40 5.58
C ALA A 83 2.34 -3.35 6.76
N GLY A 84 2.68 -2.88 7.96
CA GLY A 84 2.56 -3.61 9.22
C GLY A 84 3.89 -4.08 9.79
N GLU A 85 3.86 -4.44 11.07
CA GLU A 85 5.05 -4.78 11.85
C GLU A 85 5.80 -6.00 11.30
N LYS A 86 7.14 -5.94 11.34
CA LYS A 86 8.01 -6.95 10.73
C LYS A 86 7.65 -8.40 11.09
N LYS A 87 7.39 -8.68 12.37
CA LYS A 87 7.09 -10.04 12.86
C LYS A 87 5.63 -10.45 12.74
N GLN A 88 4.70 -9.49 12.69
CA GLN A 88 3.27 -9.78 12.62
C GLN A 88 2.76 -9.86 11.18
N GLY A 89 3.59 -9.44 10.23
CA GLY A 89 3.21 -9.29 8.84
C GLY A 89 2.19 -8.16 8.69
N GLY A 90 1.43 -8.23 7.61
CA GLY A 90 0.39 -7.22 7.35
C GLY A 90 -0.08 -7.19 5.91
N PRO A 91 -0.88 -6.19 5.56
CA PRO A 91 -1.54 -6.15 4.26
C PRO A 91 -0.56 -5.82 3.13
N ILE A 92 -0.88 -6.36 1.95
CA ILE A 92 -0.20 -6.12 0.68
C ILE A 92 -1.23 -5.67 -0.35
N ILE A 93 -0.87 -4.67 -1.15
CA ILE A 93 -1.59 -4.29 -2.36
C ILE A 93 -0.61 -4.22 -3.52
N ILE A 94 -0.96 -4.85 -4.63
CA ILE A 94 -0.20 -4.78 -5.89
C ILE A 94 -1.08 -4.13 -6.94
N THR A 95 -0.54 -3.12 -7.59
CA THR A 95 -1.16 -2.40 -8.72
C THR A 95 -0.13 -2.28 -9.84
N GLY A 96 -0.56 -2.40 -11.09
CA GLY A 96 0.32 -2.41 -12.24
C GLY A 96 -0.41 -1.98 -13.49
N SER A 97 0.35 -1.70 -14.54
CA SER A 97 -0.14 -1.26 -15.86
C SER A 97 -1.13 -2.26 -16.47
N THR A 98 -0.90 -3.56 -16.28
CA THR A 98 -1.78 -4.62 -16.80
C THR A 98 -2.14 -5.62 -15.70
N ASN A 99 -3.30 -6.28 -15.85
CA ASN A 99 -3.68 -7.35 -14.93
C ASN A 99 -2.69 -8.53 -14.97
N GLU A 100 -2.08 -8.79 -16.12
CA GLU A 100 -1.08 -9.86 -16.26
C GLU A 100 0.15 -9.60 -15.38
N ILE A 101 0.70 -8.38 -15.43
CA ILE A 101 1.81 -7.96 -14.57
C ILE A 101 1.43 -8.09 -13.10
N VAL A 102 0.23 -7.63 -12.73
CA VAL A 102 -0.26 -7.73 -11.34
C VAL A 102 -0.34 -9.19 -10.88
N GLN A 103 -0.86 -10.10 -11.72
CA GLN A 103 -0.92 -11.53 -11.36
C GLN A 103 0.46 -12.18 -11.30
N LYS A 104 1.35 -11.88 -12.25
CA LYS A 104 2.73 -12.38 -12.29
C LYS A 104 3.48 -11.96 -11.02
N THR A 105 3.36 -10.69 -10.65
CA THR A 105 3.94 -10.11 -9.43
C THR A 105 3.32 -10.74 -8.18
N GLY A 106 2.00 -10.90 -8.13
CA GLY A 106 1.33 -11.59 -7.02
C GLY A 106 1.83 -13.02 -6.80
N LYS A 107 2.07 -13.78 -7.87
CA LYS A 107 2.68 -15.11 -7.78
C LYS A 107 4.11 -15.07 -7.25
N ALA A 108 4.92 -14.12 -7.70
CA ALA A 108 6.29 -13.96 -7.21
C ALA A 108 6.33 -13.58 -5.73
N VAL A 109 5.44 -12.68 -5.28
CA VAL A 109 5.28 -12.32 -3.88
C VAL A 109 4.91 -13.56 -3.05
N MET A 110 3.94 -14.36 -3.49
CA MET A 110 3.55 -15.59 -2.79
C MET A 110 4.64 -16.68 -2.78
N ALA A 111 5.51 -16.70 -3.79
CA ALA A 111 6.63 -17.64 -3.84
C ALA A 111 7.80 -17.20 -2.95
N THR A 112 7.98 -15.88 -2.75
CA THR A 112 9.12 -15.32 -2.01
C THR A 112 8.82 -15.14 -0.54
N LEU A 113 7.63 -14.62 -0.22
CA LEU A 113 7.23 -14.35 1.16
C LEU A 113 6.41 -15.52 1.71
N ASN A 114 6.86 -16.07 2.83
CA ASN A 114 6.20 -17.21 3.44
C ASN A 114 4.81 -16.85 4.00
N GLY A 115 3.84 -17.73 3.78
CA GLY A 115 2.49 -17.61 4.32
C GLY A 115 1.63 -16.49 3.70
N VAL A 116 2.07 -15.87 2.60
CA VAL A 116 1.24 -14.86 1.91
C VAL A 116 0.03 -15.52 1.27
N LYS A 117 -1.15 -14.96 1.56
CA LYS A 117 -2.40 -15.31 0.90
C LYS A 117 -3.03 -14.05 0.30
N GLY A 118 -3.45 -14.13 -0.95
CA GLY A 118 -4.10 -13.01 -1.62
C GLY A 118 -4.57 -13.33 -3.03
N GLY A 119 -5.21 -12.35 -3.66
CA GLY A 119 -5.80 -12.46 -4.98
C GLY A 119 -6.47 -11.15 -5.41
N GLY A 120 -7.02 -11.14 -6.62
CA GLY A 120 -7.80 -10.02 -7.14
C GLY A 120 -7.64 -9.87 -8.64
N LYS A 121 -8.53 -9.09 -9.28
CA LYS A 121 -8.50 -8.80 -10.72
C LYS A 121 -8.25 -7.31 -10.90
N GLY A 122 -7.19 -6.93 -11.61
CA GLY A 122 -6.75 -5.54 -11.83
C GLY A 122 -6.03 -4.91 -10.63
N ARG A 123 -6.40 -5.29 -9.40
CA ARG A 123 -5.69 -4.95 -8.16
C ARG A 123 -5.62 -6.21 -7.32
N TRP A 124 -4.40 -6.65 -7.00
CA TRP A 124 -4.19 -7.81 -6.16
C TRP A 124 -4.05 -7.34 -4.71
N GLN A 125 -4.71 -8.04 -3.78
CA GLN A 125 -4.66 -7.74 -2.36
C GLN A 125 -4.39 -9.02 -1.59
N GLY A 126 -3.57 -8.93 -0.56
CA GLY A 126 -3.22 -10.07 0.27
C GLY A 126 -2.72 -9.67 1.64
N LYS A 127 -2.29 -10.66 2.40
CA LYS A 127 -1.70 -10.49 3.72
C LYS A 127 -0.49 -11.41 3.87
N ALA A 128 0.62 -10.85 4.34
CA ALA A 128 1.80 -11.59 4.78
C ALA A 128 1.68 -11.99 6.25
N GLN A 129 2.30 -13.11 6.61
CA GLN A 129 2.44 -13.54 8.01
C GLN A 129 3.67 -12.92 8.69
N SER A 130 4.69 -12.57 7.91
CA SER A 130 5.90 -11.86 8.37
C SER A 130 6.54 -11.10 7.20
N TRP A 131 7.41 -10.15 7.52
CA TRP A 131 8.21 -9.36 6.56
C TRP A 131 9.71 -9.67 6.66
N ASP A 132 10.08 -10.83 7.20
CA ASP A 132 11.49 -11.19 7.39
C ASP A 132 12.23 -11.32 6.05
N ASP A 133 11.53 -11.77 5.01
CA ASP A 133 12.06 -11.96 3.65
C ASP A 133 11.81 -10.77 2.70
N ILE A 134 11.58 -9.57 3.23
CA ILE A 134 11.26 -8.41 2.38
C ILE A 134 12.41 -7.99 1.47
N ASP A 135 13.66 -8.14 1.93
CA ASP A 135 14.85 -7.86 1.13
C ASP A 135 14.99 -8.85 -0.04
N ASN A 136 14.54 -10.09 0.17
CA ASN A 136 14.50 -11.12 -0.88
C ASN A 136 13.43 -10.78 -1.94
N LEU A 137 12.34 -10.13 -1.54
CA LEU A 137 11.29 -9.71 -2.45
C LEU A 137 11.82 -8.69 -3.47
N GLU A 138 12.59 -7.68 -3.04
CA GLU A 138 13.16 -6.71 -3.98
C GLU A 138 14.01 -7.38 -5.07
N ASN A 139 14.82 -8.35 -4.69
CA ASN A 139 15.64 -9.11 -5.63
C ASN A 139 14.79 -9.97 -6.57
N ALA A 140 13.76 -10.65 -6.05
CA ALA A 140 12.85 -11.46 -6.84
C ALA A 140 12.07 -10.64 -7.86
N ILE A 141 11.62 -9.44 -7.48
CA ILE A 141 10.88 -8.54 -8.37
C ILE A 141 11.80 -7.93 -9.44
N LYS A 142 13.05 -7.56 -9.11
CA LYS A 142 14.02 -7.09 -10.11
C LYS A 142 14.34 -8.14 -11.18
N GLN A 143 14.23 -9.43 -10.85
CA GLN A 143 14.41 -10.52 -11.81
C GLN A 143 13.18 -10.79 -12.67
N LEU A 144 12.01 -10.28 -12.29
CA LEU A 144 10.83 -10.33 -13.15
C LEU A 144 11.04 -9.31 -14.27
N VAL A 145 11.45 -9.80 -15.43
CA VAL A 145 11.45 -8.98 -16.65
C VAL A 145 9.99 -8.60 -16.94
N PHE A 146 9.73 -7.30 -17.01
CA PHE A 146 8.44 -6.70 -17.37
C PHE A 146 8.48 -6.15 -18.79
#